data_AF-A0A0V8DSZ3-F1
#
_entry.id   AF-A0A0V8DSZ3-F1
#
_cell.length_a   1.000
_cell.length_b   1.000
_cell.length_c   1.000
_cell.angle_alpha   90.00
_cell.angle_beta   90.00
_cell.angle_gamma   90.00
#
_symmetry.space_group_name_H-M   'P 1'
#
loop_
_entity.id
_entity.type
_entity.pdbx_description
1 polymer ?
#
loop_
_entity_poly.entity_id
_entity_poly.type
_entity_poly.pdbx_seq_one_letter_code
_entity_poly.pdbx_strand_id
1 'polypeptide(L)'
;MLPDILGMKKIPIGTPIAEIYPLLKAETQVNLTSYIPSTQISGMKVGQKVRFTVQQNLPKPEILTGIIKQIDSAPTAFKEGNAYKVSATTAINAKDLPNIRYGLQGKTVTIIGKKTYFNYFLDKIMGRTS
;
A
#
# COMPACT_ATOMS: atom_id res chain seq x y z
N MET A 1 1.02 4.11 -24.46
CA MET A 1 -0.24 3.61 -25.06
C MET A 1 -0.63 2.36 -24.31
N LEU A 2 -1.91 2.18 -24.00
CA LEU A 2 -2.39 0.94 -23.38
C LEU A 2 -2.25 -0.21 -24.40
N PRO A 3 -1.85 -1.42 -23.97
CA PRO A 3 -1.60 -2.53 -24.89
C PRO A 3 -2.84 -2.96 -25.69
N ASP A 4 -4.04 -2.79 -25.11
CA ASP A 4 -5.30 -3.29 -25.66
C ASP A 4 -5.83 -2.50 -26.87
N ILE A 5 -5.23 -1.36 -27.20
CA ILE A 5 -5.64 -0.51 -28.33
C ILE A 5 -4.73 -0.65 -29.57
N LEU A 6 -3.60 -1.35 -29.46
CA LEU A 6 -2.67 -1.55 -30.57
C LEU A 6 -3.28 -2.53 -31.58
N GLY A 7 -3.60 -2.03 -32.78
CA GLY A 7 -4.14 -2.83 -33.89
C GLY A 7 -5.64 -2.73 -34.12
N MET A 8 -6.37 -1.92 -33.33
CA MET A 8 -7.79 -1.69 -33.59
C MET A 8 -8.00 -0.77 -34.81
N LYS A 9 -8.83 -1.22 -35.77
CA LYS A 9 -9.21 -0.46 -36.97
C LYS A 9 -10.12 0.74 -36.66
N LYS A 10 -10.85 0.69 -35.54
CA LYS A 10 -11.68 1.78 -34.99
C LYS A 10 -11.61 1.72 -33.46
N ILE A 11 -11.32 2.85 -32.83
CA ILE A 11 -11.30 3.00 -31.37
C ILE A 11 -12.65 3.59 -30.95
N PRO A 12 -13.40 2.94 -30.03
CA PRO A 12 -14.65 3.49 -29.51
C PRO A 12 -14.45 4.85 -28.82
N ILE A 13 -15.48 5.69 -28.89
CA ILE A 13 -15.46 6.98 -28.19
C ILE A 13 -15.45 6.70 -26.67
N GLY A 14 -14.55 7.37 -25.96
CA GLY A 14 -14.37 7.19 -24.52
C GLY A 14 -13.33 6.12 -24.15
N THR A 15 -12.71 5.43 -25.11
CA THR A 15 -11.62 4.50 -24.81
C THR A 15 -10.36 5.26 -24.39
N PRO A 16 -9.79 4.99 -23.19
CA PRO A 16 -8.53 5.60 -22.78
C PRO A 16 -7.38 5.10 -23.66
N ILE A 17 -6.52 6.02 -24.11
CA ILE A 17 -5.43 5.73 -25.07
C ILE A 17 -4.07 5.68 -24.36
N ALA A 18 -3.91 6.51 -23.32
CA ALA A 18 -2.71 6.57 -22.51
C ALA A 18 -3.03 7.13 -21.11
N GLU A 19 -2.18 6.81 -20.15
CA GLU A 19 -2.14 7.42 -18.82
C GLU A 19 -0.86 8.24 -18.70
N ILE A 20 -0.97 9.46 -18.19
CA ILE A 20 0.16 10.36 -18.00
C ILE A 20 0.37 10.54 -16.50
N TYR A 21 1.57 10.15 -16.04
CA TYR A 21 1.97 10.29 -14.64
C TYR A 21 2.97 11.44 -14.50
N PRO A 22 2.91 12.22 -13.39
CA PRO A 22 3.86 13.30 -13.15
C PRO A 22 5.27 12.74 -12.90
N LEU A 23 6.29 13.47 -13.39
CA LEU A 23 7.69 13.07 -13.21
C LEU A 23 8.03 12.93 -11.72
N LEU A 24 8.60 11.78 -11.35
CA LEU A 24 9.11 11.55 -10.01
C LEU A 24 10.38 12.38 -9.80
N LYS A 25 10.40 13.16 -8.73
CA LYS A 25 11.57 13.90 -8.24
C LYS A 25 11.78 13.56 -6.76
N ALA A 26 12.94 13.95 -6.22
CA ALA A 26 13.12 13.93 -4.77
C ALA A 26 11.97 14.69 -4.08
N GLU A 27 11.53 14.18 -2.93
CA GLU A 27 10.44 14.73 -2.11
C GLU A 27 9.04 14.69 -2.75
N THR A 28 8.91 14.14 -3.96
CA THR A 28 7.60 13.92 -4.57
C THR A 28 6.78 12.98 -3.69
N GLN A 29 5.59 13.42 -3.30
CA GLN A 29 4.65 12.58 -2.56
C GLN A 29 3.93 11.63 -3.51
N VAL A 30 3.96 10.35 -3.19
CA VAL A 30 3.28 9.31 -3.96
C VAL A 30 2.39 8.46 -3.06
N ASN A 31 1.35 7.89 -3.68
CA ASN A 31 0.42 7.01 -2.99
C ASN A 31 0.89 5.56 -3.06
N LEU A 32 0.87 4.89 -1.91
CA LEU A 32 0.98 3.46 -1.76
C LEU A 32 -0.43 2.92 -1.50
N THR A 33 -0.91 2.05 -2.38
CA THR A 33 -2.22 1.41 -2.24
C THR A 33 -2.05 -0.04 -1.85
N SER A 34 -2.72 -0.46 -0.78
CA SER A 34 -2.81 -1.86 -0.39
C SER A 34 -4.25 -2.30 -0.22
N TYR A 35 -4.52 -3.57 -0.51
CA TYR A 35 -5.82 -4.20 -0.29
C TYR A 35 -5.69 -5.15 0.90
N ILE A 36 -6.45 -4.89 1.95
CA ILE A 36 -6.37 -5.63 3.21
C ILE A 36 -7.66 -6.43 3.38
N PRO A 37 -7.58 -7.75 3.60
CA PRO A 37 -8.76 -8.57 3.84
C PRO A 37 -9.61 -8.03 5.00
N SER A 38 -10.93 -8.15 4.86
CA SER A 38 -11.88 -7.70 5.90
C SER A 38 -11.64 -8.35 7.27
N THR A 39 -11.05 -9.55 7.30
CA THR A 39 -10.67 -10.26 8.54
C THR A 39 -9.49 -9.63 9.28
N GLN A 40 -8.67 -8.82 8.59
CA GLN A 40 -7.44 -8.22 9.12
C GLN A 40 -7.48 -6.69 9.20
N ILE A 41 -8.57 -6.06 8.74
CA ILE A 41 -8.72 -4.60 8.80
C ILE A 41 -8.88 -4.10 10.25
N SER A 42 -9.33 -4.99 11.15
CA SER A 42 -9.48 -4.69 12.57
C SER A 42 -8.14 -4.32 13.19
N GLY A 43 -8.02 -3.05 13.62
CA GLY A 43 -6.80 -2.48 14.20
C GLY A 43 -6.07 -1.50 13.27
N MET A 44 -6.35 -1.49 11.97
CA MET A 44 -5.76 -0.53 11.05
C MET A 44 -6.35 0.87 11.28
N LYS A 45 -5.48 1.89 11.32
CA LYS A 45 -5.83 3.28 11.60
C LYS A 45 -5.02 4.23 10.75
N VAL A 46 -5.64 5.36 10.39
CA VAL A 46 -4.95 6.51 9.82
C VAL A 46 -3.81 6.95 10.76
N GLY A 47 -2.66 7.32 10.19
CA GLY A 47 -1.47 7.71 10.94
C GLY A 47 -0.48 6.56 11.22
N GLN A 48 -0.87 5.30 11.01
CA GLN A 48 0.06 4.17 11.16
C GLN A 48 1.13 4.18 10.07
N LYS A 49 2.34 3.73 10.45
CA LYS A 49 3.48 3.57 9.54
C LYS A 49 3.29 2.34 8.68
N VAL A 50 3.62 2.46 7.41
CA VAL A 50 3.58 1.39 6.42
C VAL A 50 4.95 1.25 5.79
N ARG A 51 5.45 0.02 5.71
CA ARG A 51 6.68 -0.33 5.00
C ARG A 51 6.32 -1.08 3.72
N PHE A 52 6.64 -0.47 2.59
CA PHE A 52 6.56 -1.11 1.28
C PHE A 52 7.94 -1.64 0.90
N THR A 53 7.99 -2.86 0.41
CA THR A 53 9.23 -3.53 0.03
C THR A 53 9.06 -4.13 -1.36
N VAL A 54 9.92 -3.69 -2.28
CA VAL A 54 9.99 -4.24 -3.65
C VAL A 54 11.31 -4.96 -3.80
N GLN A 55 11.22 -6.25 -4.12
CA GLN A 55 12.37 -7.03 -4.53
C GLN A 55 12.29 -7.15 -6.06
N GLN A 56 12.85 -6.17 -6.75
CA GLN A 56 13.25 -6.36 -8.15
C GLN A 56 14.51 -7.25 -8.13
N ASN A 57 15.03 -7.72 -9.27
CA ASN A 57 16.22 -8.62 -9.36
C ASN A 57 17.56 -7.99 -8.86
N LEU A 58 17.47 -7.14 -7.84
CA LEU A 58 18.48 -6.37 -7.17
C LEU A 58 19.04 -7.17 -5.98
N PRO A 59 20.34 -7.01 -5.65
CA PRO A 59 20.93 -7.64 -4.47
C PRO A 59 20.34 -7.12 -3.15
N LYS A 60 19.79 -5.89 -3.15
CA LYS A 60 19.17 -5.25 -1.99
C LYS A 60 17.73 -4.84 -2.34
N PRO A 61 16.74 -5.17 -1.49
CA PRO A 61 15.37 -4.76 -1.72
C PRO A 61 15.22 -3.24 -1.53
N GLU A 62 14.36 -2.63 -2.34
CA GLU A 62 13.99 -1.22 -2.19
C GLU A 62 12.87 -1.09 -1.16
N ILE A 63 13.03 -0.14 -0.23
CA ILE A 63 12.12 0.02 0.91
C ILE A 63 11.62 1.46 0.98
N LEU A 64 10.31 1.63 0.86
CA LEU A 64 9.63 2.90 1.10
C LEU A 64 8.86 2.86 2.41
N THR A 65 8.93 3.94 3.19
CA THR A 65 8.18 4.07 4.45
C THR A 65 7.19 5.21 4.33
N GLY A 66 5.90 4.88 4.42
CA GLY A 66 4.81 5.84 4.34
C GLY A 66 3.94 5.87 5.60
N ILE A 67 2.91 6.70 5.53
CA ILE A 67 1.89 6.87 6.58
C ILE A 67 0.51 6.65 5.97
N ILE A 68 -0.34 5.84 6.60
CA ILE A 68 -1.74 5.68 6.18
C ILE A 68 -2.46 7.01 6.28
N LYS A 69 -3.09 7.43 5.18
CA LYS A 69 -3.91 8.65 5.11
C LYS A 69 -5.40 8.34 5.03
N GLN A 70 -5.76 7.22 4.39
CA GLN A 70 -7.15 6.85 4.20
C GLN A 70 -7.31 5.33 4.25
N ILE A 71 -8.43 4.91 4.83
CA ILE A 71 -8.96 3.56 4.77
C ILE A 71 -10.38 3.72 4.26
N ASP A 72 -10.73 3.02 3.19
CA ASP A 72 -12.09 3.12 2.63
C ASP A 72 -13.11 2.60 3.65
N SER A 73 -14.31 3.18 3.66
CA SER A 73 -15.36 2.83 4.63
C SER A 73 -16.09 1.53 4.29
N ALA A 74 -15.97 1.05 3.06
CA ALA A 74 -16.61 -0.15 2.56
C ALA A 74 -15.59 -1.07 1.88
N PRO A 75 -15.78 -2.40 1.94
CA PRO A 75 -14.93 -3.33 1.23
C PRO A 75 -15.26 -3.32 -0.27
N THR A 76 -14.26 -3.66 -1.08
CA THR A 76 -14.40 -3.97 -2.50
C THR A 76 -14.23 -5.46 -2.71
N ALA A 77 -14.94 -6.02 -3.68
CA ALA A 77 -14.74 -7.40 -4.10
C ALA A 77 -13.30 -7.59 -4.63
N PHE A 78 -12.60 -8.59 -4.09
CA PHE A 78 -11.23 -8.94 -4.44
C PHE A 78 -11.14 -10.45 -4.68
N LYS A 79 -10.06 -10.92 -5.32
CA LYS A 79 -9.93 -12.33 -5.76
C LYS A 79 -10.17 -13.36 -4.64
N GLU A 80 -9.76 -13.02 -3.41
CA GLU A 80 -9.83 -13.89 -2.23
C GLU A 80 -10.99 -13.52 -1.27
N GLY A 81 -11.96 -12.73 -1.75
CA GLY A 81 -13.10 -12.24 -0.96
C GLY A 81 -13.13 -10.72 -0.84
N ASN A 82 -13.66 -10.20 0.26
CA ASN A 82 -13.83 -8.76 0.46
C ASN A 82 -12.59 -8.12 1.09
N ALA A 83 -12.07 -7.06 0.46
CA ALA A 83 -10.90 -6.33 0.94
C ALA A 83 -11.17 -4.82 1.03
N TYR A 84 -10.59 -4.19 2.04
CA TYR A 84 -10.59 -2.74 2.20
C TYR A 84 -9.36 -2.15 1.52
N LYS A 85 -9.57 -1.09 0.74
CA LYS A 85 -8.48 -0.32 0.16
C LYS A 85 -7.90 0.61 1.23
N VAL A 86 -6.59 0.53 1.41
CA VAL A 86 -5.81 1.36 2.32
C VAL A 86 -4.83 2.18 1.49
N SER A 87 -4.91 3.50 1.64
CA SER A 87 -4.06 4.46 0.93
C SER A 87 -3.10 5.11 1.92
N ALA A 88 -1.81 4.92 1.69
CA ALA A 88 -0.73 5.56 2.42
C ALA A 88 0.04 6.51 1.51
N THR A 89 0.68 7.52 2.09
CA THR A 89 1.54 8.47 1.36
C THR A 89 2.98 8.29 1.79
N THR A 90 3.92 8.34 0.84
CA THR A 90 5.36 8.35 1.09
C THR A 90 6.02 9.44 0.25
N ALA A 91 7.05 10.08 0.79
CA ALA A 91 7.94 10.92 0.00
C ALA A 91 9.04 10.03 -0.62
N ILE A 92 9.37 10.26 -1.88
CA ILE A 92 10.47 9.56 -2.54
C ILE A 92 11.80 10.23 -2.18
N ASN A 93 12.76 9.48 -1.67
CA ASN A 93 14.11 10.01 -1.47
C ASN A 93 14.89 9.97 -2.78
N ALA A 94 15.86 10.89 -2.94
CA ALA A 94 16.72 10.94 -4.12
C ALA A 94 17.44 9.59 -4.40
N LYS A 95 17.82 8.86 -3.34
CA LYS A 95 18.47 7.54 -3.43
C LYS A 95 17.58 6.45 -4.03
N ASP A 96 16.25 6.56 -3.88
CA ASP A 96 15.29 5.54 -4.33
C ASP A 96 14.84 5.81 -5.79
N LEU A 97 15.05 7.05 -6.28
CA LEU A 97 14.61 7.53 -7.59
C LEU A 97 15.06 6.69 -8.80
N PRO A 98 16.28 6.10 -8.82
CA PRO A 98 16.70 5.25 -9.94
C PRO A 98 15.83 4.00 -10.09
N ASN A 99 15.33 3.45 -8.98
CA ASN A 99 14.70 2.13 -8.92
C ASN A 99 13.18 2.17 -8.70
N ILE A 100 12.60 3.35 -8.43
CA ILE A 100 11.16 3.52 -8.21
C ILE A 100 10.46 4.06 -9.47
N ARG A 101 9.33 3.41 -9.83
CA ARG A 101 8.41 3.81 -10.89
C ARG A 101 6.97 3.64 -10.40
N TYR A 102 6.02 4.28 -11.07
CA TYR A 102 4.60 4.02 -10.81
C TYR A 102 4.23 2.59 -11.21
N GLY A 103 3.24 2.01 -10.53
CA GLY A 103 2.75 0.67 -10.81
C GLY A 103 3.58 -0.47 -10.21
N LEU A 104 4.66 -0.16 -9.46
CA LEU A 104 5.40 -1.20 -8.74
C LEU A 104 4.52 -1.94 -7.74
N GLN A 105 4.65 -3.26 -7.74
CA GLN A 105 3.97 -4.16 -6.80
C GLN A 105 5.00 -4.83 -5.89
N GLY A 106 4.61 -5.09 -4.66
CA GLY A 106 5.51 -5.60 -3.65
C GLY A 106 4.80 -5.89 -2.34
N LYS A 107 5.59 -6.22 -1.32
CA LYS A 107 5.07 -6.54 0.01
C LYS A 107 4.83 -5.27 0.81
N THR A 108 3.65 -5.16 1.42
CA THR A 108 3.31 -4.07 2.32
C THR A 108 3.16 -4.61 3.75
N VAL A 109 3.78 -3.94 4.72
CA VAL A 109 3.68 -4.28 6.15
C VAL A 109 3.24 -3.03 6.91
N THR A 110 2.08 -3.10 7.55
CA THR A 110 1.56 -2.02 8.40
C THR A 110 1.94 -2.25 9.86
N ILE A 111 2.45 -1.21 10.51
CA ILE A 111 2.75 -1.22 11.94
C ILE A 111 1.47 -0.79 12.68
N ILE A 112 0.62 -1.77 13.00
CA ILE A 112 -0.71 -1.56 13.62
C ILE A 112 -0.62 -1.11 15.09
N GLY A 113 0.53 -1.39 15.70
CA GLY A 113 0.91 -0.97 17.04
C GLY A 113 2.12 -1.79 17.45
N LYS A 114 2.93 -1.27 18.36
CA LYS A 114 3.73 -2.19 19.17
C LYS A 114 2.71 -2.93 20.03
N LYS A 115 2.41 -4.20 19.75
CA LYS A 115 1.95 -5.10 20.81
C LYS A 115 3.09 -5.15 21.80
N THR A 116 3.19 -4.14 22.67
CA THR A 116 3.91 -4.30 23.92
C THR A 116 3.16 -5.45 24.55
N TYR A 117 3.81 -6.59 24.72
CA TYR A 117 3.33 -7.72 25.51
C TYR A 117 2.81 -7.30 26.89
N PHE A 118 2.96 -6.03 27.28
CA PHE A 118 2.31 -5.35 28.40
C PHE A 118 0.83 -5.66 28.58
N ASN A 119 -0.05 -5.63 27.56
CA ASN A 119 -1.47 -5.97 27.80
C ASN A 119 -1.66 -7.48 28.06
N TYR A 120 -0.89 -8.33 27.36
CA TYR A 120 -0.91 -9.78 27.59
C TYR A 120 -0.29 -10.17 28.95
N PHE A 121 0.70 -9.41 29.44
CA PHE A 121 1.37 -9.62 30.72
C PHE A 121 0.60 -8.97 31.87
N LEU A 122 -0.04 -7.82 31.65
CA LEU A 122 -0.97 -7.19 32.60
C LEU A 122 -2.15 -8.12 32.89
N ASP A 123 -2.77 -8.75 31.88
CA ASP A 123 -3.83 -9.73 32.14
C ASP A 123 -3.32 -10.94 32.94
N LYS A 124 -2.04 -11.31 32.78
CA LYS A 124 -1.43 -12.44 33.49
C LYS A 124 -0.93 -12.09 34.90
N ILE A 125 -0.55 -10.83 35.17
CA ILE A 125 -0.12 -10.33 36.48
C ILE A 125 -1.30 -9.82 37.31
N MET A 126 -2.30 -9.19 36.69
CA MET A 126 -3.48 -8.62 37.39
C MET A 126 -4.49 -9.67 37.83
N GLY A 127 -4.19 -10.98 37.64
CA GLY A 127 -4.80 -12.06 38.41
C GLY A 127 -6.31 -11.98 38.55
N ARG A 128 -7.05 -11.67 37.48
CA ARG A 128 -8.52 -11.88 37.49
C ARG A 128 -8.82 -13.34 37.19
N THR A 129 -8.37 -14.20 38.10
CA THR A 129 -9.23 -15.28 38.57
C THR A 129 -10.32 -14.65 39.41
N SER A 130 -11.53 -14.64 38.89
CA SER A 130 -12.75 -14.66 39.68
C SER A 130 -13.72 -15.59 38.97
#